data_AF-A0A8T6A407-F1
#
_entry.id   AF-A0A8T6A407-F1
#
_cell.length_a   1.000
_cell.length_b   1.000
_cell.length_c   1.000
_cell.angle_alpha   90.00
_cell.angle_beta   90.00
_cell.angle_gamma   90.00
#
_symmetry.space_group_name_H-M   'P 1'
#
loop_
_entity.id
_entity.type
_entity.pdbx_description
1 polymer ?
#
loop_
_entity_poly.entity_id
_entity_poly.type
_entity_poly.pdbx_seq_one_letter_code
_entity_poly.pdbx_strand_id
1 'polypeptide(L)' 'MSTGLRFTLEVDGLPPDAFAVVSFHLNQLLSSLFSLDLSLVSQQFLSLEFAQ' A
#
# COMPACT_ATOMS: atom_id res chain seq x y z
N MET A 1 -19.46 -8.94 -12.71
CA MET A 1 -19.14 -7.94 -11.66
C MET A 1 -17.72 -8.23 -11.20
N SER A 2 -16.77 -7.37 -11.55
CA SER A 2 -15.32 -7.58 -11.38
C SER A 2 -14.95 -7.77 -9.91
N THR A 3 -14.53 -8.97 -9.53
CA THR A 3 -13.86 -9.21 -8.24
C THR A 3 -12.43 -8.68 -8.33
N GLY A 4 -12.27 -7.37 -8.33
CA GLY A 4 -10.97 -6.72 -8.19
C GLY A 4 -10.54 -6.84 -6.74
N LEU A 5 -9.42 -7.53 -6.47
CA LEU A 5 -8.78 -7.56 -5.16
C LEU A 5 -8.61 -6.12 -4.66
N ARG A 6 -9.37 -5.75 -3.63
CA ARG A 6 -9.19 -4.48 -2.92
C ARG A 6 -8.06 -4.70 -1.92
N PHE A 7 -6.86 -4.27 -2.28
CA PHE A 7 -5.74 -4.25 -1.35
C PHE A 7 -6.00 -3.14 -0.34
N THR A 8 -6.06 -3.51 0.93
CA THR A 8 -6.13 -2.59 2.05
C THR A 8 -4.72 -2.39 2.57
N LEU A 9 -4.28 -1.13 2.67
CA LEU A 9 -3.03 -0.79 3.33
C LEU A 9 -3.36 -0.30 4.74
N GLU A 10 -2.94 -1.07 5.73
CA GLU A 10 -3.00 -0.69 7.14
C GLU A 10 -1.62 -0.19 7.54
N VAL A 11 -1.52 1.08 7.90
CA VAL A 11 -0.30 1.68 8.43
C VAL A 11 -0.59 2.05 9.88
N ASP A 12 0.27 1.62 10.79
CA ASP A 12 0.10 1.93 12.20
C ASP A 12 0.09 3.45 12.42
N GLY A 13 -0.90 3.94 13.17
CA GLY A 13 -1.14 5.37 13.38
C GLY A 13 -1.94 6.09 12.29
N LEU A 14 -2.41 5.41 11.23
CA LEU A 14 -3.23 6.02 10.17
C LEU A 14 -4.60 5.36 10.03
N PRO A 15 -5.64 6.13 9.66
CA PRO A 15 -6.96 5.57 9.38
C PRO A 15 -6.91 4.53 8.24
N PRO A 16 -7.71 3.45 8.31
CA PRO A 16 -7.72 2.37 7.31
C PRO A 16 -8.23 2.83 5.92
N ASP A 17 -8.91 3.97 5.86
CA ASP A 17 -9.44 4.62 4.66
C ASP A 17 -8.59 5.81 4.19
N ALA A 18 -7.44 6.07 4.84
CA ALA A 18 -6.54 7.16 4.50
C ALA A 18 -5.93 6.99 3.09
N PHE A 19 -5.69 5.75 2.66
CA PHE A 19 -5.08 5.45 1.37
C PHE A 19 -5.89 4.41 0.61
N ALA A 20 -6.17 4.70 -0.66
CA ALA A 20 -6.62 3.70 -1.61
C ALA A 20 -5.44 3.23 -2.44
N VAL A 21 -5.23 1.91 -2.51
CA VAL A 21 -4.21 1.30 -3.35
C VAL A 21 -4.69 1.32 -4.80
N VAL A 22 -3.97 2.04 -5.67
CA VAL A 22 -4.28 2.16 -7.09
C VAL A 22 -3.60 1.05 -7.89
N SER A 23 -2.34 0.78 -7.56
CA SER A 23 -1.56 -0.31 -8.15
C SER A 23 -0.48 -0.78 -7.18
N PHE A 24 0.01 -1.99 -7.42
CA PHE A 24 1.16 -2.52 -6.71
C PHE A 24 2.01 -3.36 -7.64
N HIS A 25 3.29 -3.50 -7.29
CA HIS A 25 4.21 -4.39 -7.95
C HIS A 25 4.98 -5.19 -6.89
N LEU A 26 4.86 -6.51 -6.96
CA LEU A 26 5.53 -7.43 -6.04
C LEU A 26 6.65 -8.16 -6.78
N ASN A 27 7.89 -7.85 -6.42
CA ASN A 27 9.04 -8.62 -6.84
C ASN A 27 9.41 -9.61 -5.74
N GLN A 28 9.29 -10.90 -6.00
CA GLN A 28 9.62 -11.95 -5.03
C GLN A 28 10.41 -13.07 -5.69
N LEU A 29 11.33 -13.64 -4.92
CA LEU A 29 12.19 -14.73 -5.33
C LEU A 29 12.29 -15.73 -4.17
N LEU A 30 12.46 -17.02 -4.50
CA LEU A 30 12.57 -18.07 -3.50
C LEU A 30 13.83 -17.84 -2.63
N SER A 31 13.68 -17.88 -1.30
CA SER A 31 14.77 -17.62 -0.34
C SER A 31 15.48 -16.26 -0.49
N SER A 32 14.77 -15.24 -0.96
CA SER A 32 15.26 -13.85 -0.99
C SER A 32 14.24 -12.92 -0.34
N LEU A 33 14.70 -11.73 0.06
CA LEU A 33 13.80 -10.63 0.41
C LEU A 33 12.91 -10.30 -0.80
N PHE A 34 11.66 -9.98 -0.51
CA PHE A 34 10.73 -9.46 -1.50
C PHE A 34 10.75 -7.92 -1.47
N SER A 35 10.37 -7.31 -2.58
CA SER A 35 10.10 -5.88 -2.69
C SER A 35 8.65 -5.68 -3.08
N LEU A 36 7.94 -4.81 -2.37
CA LEU A 36 6.56 -4.45 -2.66
C LEU A 36 6.47 -2.95 -2.88
N ASP A 37 6.30 -2.55 -4.14
CA ASP A 37 6.06 -1.18 -4.54
C ASP A 37 4.55 -0.90 -4.56
N LEU A 38 4.10 0.17 -3.90
CA LEU A 38 2.69 0.55 -3.82
C LEU A 38 2.48 1.95 -4.41
N SER A 39 1.50 2.10 -5.29
CA SER A 39 0.98 3.40 -5.71
C SER A 39 -0.32 3.67 -4.99
N LEU A 40 -0.33 4.72 -4.18
CA LEU A 40 -1.44 5.08 -3.30
C LEU A 40 -2.05 6.41 -3.74
N VAL A 41 -3.36 6.54 -3.58
CA VAL A 41 -4.04 7.82 -3.62
C VAL A 41 -4.63 8.10 -2.24
N SER A 42 -4.45 9.31 -1.74
CA SER A 42 -5.13 9.78 -0.53
C SER A 42 -6.11 10.88 -0.88
N GLN A 43 -7.25 10.88 -0.19
CA GLN A 43 -8.21 11.98 -0.25
C GLN A 43 -7.79 13.16 0.64
N GLN A 44 -6.87 12.93 1.58
CA GLN A 44 -6.39 13.91 2.55
C GLN A 44 -4.87 14.04 2.40
N PHE A 45 -4.35 15.27 2.37
CA PHE A 45 -2.89 15.46 2.36
C PHE A 45 -2.35 15.11 3.75
N LEU A 46 -1.87 13.88 3.92
CA LEU A 46 -1.27 13.39 5.15
C LEU A 46 0.25 13.46 5.00
N SER A 47 0.91 14.21 5.87
CA SER A 47 2.39 14.17 5.96
C SER A 47 2.78 12.82 6.54
N LEU A 48 3.44 12.01 5.74
CA LEU A 48 3.77 10.64 6.07
C LEU A 48 5.25 10.58 6.47
N GLU A 49 5.52 10.74 7.77
CA GLU A 49 6.87 10.55 8.30
C GLU A 49 7.15 9.06 8.39
N PHE A 50 7.84 8.52 7.39
CA PHE A 50 8.34 7.15 7.47
C PHE A 50 9.60 7.14 8.35
N ALA A 51 9.60 6.32 9.39
CA ALA A 51 10.80 6.05 10.14
C ALA A 51 11.83 5.40 9.20
N GLN A 52 12.95 6.09 8.98
CA GLN A 52 14.05 5.65 8.12
C GLN A 52 14.89 4.56 8.80
#